data_AF-A0A9P7JKV7-F1
#
_entry.id   AF-A0A9P7JKV7-F1
#
_cell.length_a   1.000
_cell.length_b   1.000
_cell.length_c   1.000
_cell.angle_alpha   90.00
_cell.angle_beta   90.00
_cell.angle_gamma   90.00
#
_symmetry.space_group_name_H-M   'P 1'
#
loop_
_entity.id
_entity.type
_entity.pdbx_description
1 polymer ?
#
loop_
_entity_poly.entity_id
_entity_poly.type
_entity_poly.pdbx_seq_one_letter_code
_entity_poly.pdbx_strand_id
1 'polypeptide(L)'
;LSLTARDTIENLPTDFTRSLSTTQHQQILEAFSRLDLLSQDHNVRFAKLFQLRCLISLLSAKHVVLRAATGSGKTLATILPLLLSPNKTAITVSHL
;
A
#
# COMPACT_ATOMS: atom_id res chain seq x y z
N LEU A 1 -13.96 1.71 6.36
CA LEU A 1 -12.89 2.46 7.05
C LEU A 1 -13.22 2.57 8.53
N SER A 2 -12.65 1.65 9.30
CA SER A 2 -12.55 1.71 10.76
C SER A 2 -11.89 3.02 11.22
N LEU A 3 -12.07 3.36 12.50
CA LEU A 3 -11.44 4.53 13.11
C LEU A 3 -9.92 4.47 12.97
N THR A 4 -9.31 3.32 13.28
CA THR A 4 -7.86 3.12 13.17
C THR A 4 -7.34 3.33 11.73
N ALA A 5 -8.12 2.94 10.72
CA ALA A 5 -7.76 3.18 9.32
C ALA A 5 -7.73 4.69 9.01
N ARG A 6 -8.74 5.42 9.49
CA ARG A 6 -8.83 6.88 9.33
C ARG A 6 -7.68 7.59 10.04
N ASP A 7 -7.43 7.24 11.29
CA ASP A 7 -6.32 7.79 12.08
C ASP A 7 -4.98 7.56 11.36
N THR A 8 -4.78 6.37 10.78
CA THR A 8 -3.54 6.08 10.05
C THR A 8 -3.40 6.94 8.79
N ILE A 9 -4.50 7.18 8.06
CA ILE A 9 -4.50 8.05 6.87
C ILE A 9 -4.21 9.49 7.26
N GLU A 10 -4.84 10.00 8.32
CA GLU A 10 -4.66 11.37 8.81
C GLU A 10 -3.24 11.63 9.32
N ASN A 11 -2.59 10.59 9.87
CA ASN A 11 -1.21 10.65 10.35
C ASN A 11 -0.15 10.40 9.25
N LEU A 12 -0.54 10.34 7.96
CA LEU A 12 0.45 10.25 6.88
C LEU A 12 1.30 11.52 6.80
N PRO A 13 2.61 11.41 6.50
CA PRO A 13 3.48 12.57 6.38
C PRO A 13 2.99 13.58 5.36
N THR A 14 3.00 14.85 5.73
CA THR A 14 2.44 15.95 4.92
C THR A 14 3.21 16.18 3.61
N ASP A 15 4.52 15.94 3.60
CA ASP A 15 5.37 15.97 2.41
C ASP A 15 4.95 14.88 1.41
N PHE A 16 4.59 13.70 1.91
CA PHE A 16 4.09 12.62 1.08
C PHE A 16 2.72 12.97 0.52
N THR A 17 1.75 13.33 1.34
CA THR A 17 0.37 13.60 0.89
C THR A 17 0.30 14.77 -0.09
N ARG A 18 1.04 15.86 0.14
CA ARG A 18 1.10 17.01 -0.79
C ARG A 18 1.71 16.66 -2.15
N SER A 19 2.53 15.62 -2.24
CA SER A 19 3.15 15.21 -3.51
C SER A 19 2.23 14.37 -4.40
N LEU A 20 1.10 13.91 -3.87
CA LEU A 20 0.20 12.99 -4.57
C LEU A 20 -0.79 13.74 -5.47
N SER A 21 -1.02 13.21 -6.66
CA SER A 21 -2.15 13.64 -7.49
C SER A 21 -3.50 13.21 -6.87
N THR A 22 -4.60 13.77 -7.38
CA THR A 22 -5.96 13.38 -6.96
C THR A 22 -6.21 11.88 -7.17
N THR A 23 -5.77 11.33 -8.31
CA THR A 23 -5.89 9.89 -8.60
C THR A 23 -5.09 9.04 -7.61
N GLN A 24 -3.88 9.47 -7.26
CA GLN A 24 -3.04 8.76 -6.30
C GLN A 24 -3.63 8.78 -4.89
N HIS A 25 -4.22 9.91 -4.48
CA HIS A 25 -4.98 9.98 -3.24
C HIS A 25 -6.13 8.97 -3.21
N GLN A 26 -6.93 8.91 -4.28
CA GLN A 26 -8.03 7.94 -4.39
C GLN A 26 -7.55 6.51 -4.31
N GLN A 27 -6.45 6.17 -5.00
CA GLN A 27 -5.83 4.85 -4.95
C GLN A 27 -5.37 4.47 -3.53
N ILE A 28 -4.82 5.41 -2.77
CA ILE A 28 -4.46 5.16 -1.37
C ILE A 28 -5.70 4.91 -0.53
N LEU A 29 -6.72 5.76 -0.62
CA LEU A 29 -7.97 5.57 0.13
C LEU A 29 -8.63 4.22 -0.20
N GLU A 30 -8.62 3.83 -1.46
CA GLU A 30 -9.13 2.54 -1.90
C GLU A 30 -8.29 1.38 -1.35
N ALA A 31 -6.96 1.49 -1.35
CA ALA A 31 -6.08 0.48 -0.77
C ALA A 31 -6.36 0.28 0.72
N PHE A 32 -6.50 1.38 1.46
CA PHE A 32 -6.89 1.34 2.87
C PHE A 32 -8.27 0.72 3.07
N SER A 33 -9.24 1.04 2.22
CA SER A 33 -10.59 0.48 2.28
C SER A 33 -10.59 -1.04 2.06
N ARG A 34 -9.85 -1.51 1.06
CA ARG A 34 -9.71 -2.95 0.76
C ARG A 34 -8.95 -3.67 1.87
N LEU A 35 -7.88 -3.08 2.41
CA LEU A 35 -7.18 -3.66 3.55
C LEU A 35 -8.10 -3.75 4.77
N ASP A 36 -8.78 -2.66 5.14
CA ASP A 36 -9.69 -2.60 6.28
C ASP A 36 -10.81 -3.65 6.16
N LEU A 37 -11.37 -3.85 4.96
CA LEU A 37 -12.36 -4.89 4.69
C LEU A 37 -11.78 -6.30 4.86
N LEU A 38 -10.57 -6.56 4.38
CA LEU A 38 -9.90 -7.86 4.52
C LEU A 38 -9.42 -8.15 5.95
N SER A 39 -9.45 -7.14 6.82
CA SER A 39 -8.87 -7.20 8.16
C SER A 39 -9.86 -7.59 9.26
N GLN A 40 -11.11 -7.93 8.91
CA GLN A 40 -12.26 -7.99 9.82
C GLN A 40 -12.16 -8.90 11.07
N ASP A 41 -11.06 -9.63 11.30
CA ASP A 41 -10.88 -10.44 12.51
C ASP A 41 -9.44 -10.49 13.08
N HIS A 42 -8.48 -9.78 12.50
CA HIS A 42 -7.08 -9.87 12.91
C HIS A 42 -6.44 -8.49 13.02
N ASN A 43 -5.51 -8.32 13.95
CA ASN A 43 -4.67 -7.12 14.18
C ASN A 43 -3.88 -6.73 12.91
N VAL A 44 -4.55 -6.28 11.85
CA VAL A 44 -3.91 -5.96 10.59
C VAL A 44 -3.22 -4.61 10.70
N ARG A 45 -1.93 -4.66 10.38
CA ARG A 45 -1.08 -3.50 10.23
C ARG A 45 -1.45 -2.80 8.93
N PHE A 46 -1.96 -1.56 9.03
CA PHE A 46 -2.17 -0.70 7.87
C PHE A 46 -0.88 -0.49 7.07
N ALA A 47 -1.05 -0.11 5.80
CA ALA A 47 0.06 0.08 4.89
C ALA A 47 1.02 1.16 5.40
N LYS A 48 2.28 0.78 5.61
CA LYS A 48 3.37 1.68 5.99
C LYS A 48 3.73 2.60 4.82
N LEU A 49 4.33 3.75 5.13
CA LEU A 49 4.70 4.75 4.13
C LEU A 49 5.49 4.19 2.93
N PHE A 50 6.50 3.35 3.16
CA PHE A 50 7.28 2.78 2.05
C PHE A 50 6.45 1.86 1.14
N GLN A 51 5.44 1.18 1.70
CA GLN A 51 4.52 0.32 0.95
C GLN A 51 3.58 1.19 0.10
N LEU A 52 3.14 2.35 0.62
CA LEU A 52 2.35 3.33 -0.14
C LEU A 52 3.17 3.98 -1.26
N ARG A 53 4.43 4.34 -1.00
CA ARG A 53 5.35 4.85 -2.04
C ARG A 53 5.60 3.82 -3.15
N CYS A 54 5.75 2.55 -2.77
CA CYS A 54 5.82 1.43 -3.70
C CYS A 54 4.54 1.34 -4.55
N LEU A 55 3.38 1.30 -3.89
CA LEU A 55 2.07 1.18 -4.51
C LEU A 55 1.87 2.25 -5.60
N ILE A 56 2.02 3.52 -5.25
CA ILE A 56 1.81 4.64 -6.18
C ILE A 56 2.74 4.54 -7.39
N SER A 57 4.00 4.17 -7.16
CA SER A 57 4.98 4.03 -8.24
C SER A 57 4.63 2.87 -9.17
N LEU A 58 4.23 1.71 -8.63
CA LEU A 58 3.83 0.54 -9.41
C LEU A 58 2.53 0.76 -10.18
N LEU A 59 1.54 1.44 -9.59
CA LEU A 59 0.30 1.81 -10.30
C LEU A 59 0.56 2.81 -11.44
N SER A 60 1.61 3.61 -11.32
CA SER A 60 2.08 4.52 -12.37
C SER A 60 3.00 3.83 -13.40
N ALA A 61 3.05 2.49 -13.41
CA ALA A 61 3.89 1.68 -14.27
C ALA A 61 5.40 2.02 -14.20
N LYS A 62 5.89 2.47 -13.03
CA LYS A 62 7.31 2.77 -12.80
C LYS A 62 8.03 1.57 -12.18
N HIS A 63 9.29 1.40 -12.54
CA HIS A 63 10.20 0.48 -11.85
C HIS A 63 10.58 1.05 -10.49
N VAL A 64 10.62 0.19 -9.47
CA VAL A 64 10.91 0.58 -8.09
C VAL A 64 11.93 -0.38 -7.50
N VAL A 65 12.97 0.17 -6.88
CA VAL A 65 13.89 -0.57 -6.02
C VAL A 65 13.65 -0.13 -4.59
N LEU A 66 13.35 -1.09 -3.71
CA LEU A 66 13.08 -0.83 -2.29
C LEU A 66 14.13 -1.51 -1.43
N ARG A 67 14.60 -0.81 -0.40
CA ARG A 67 15.39 -1.39 0.69
C ARG A 67 14.52 -1.46 1.93
N ALA A 68 14.35 -2.66 2.48
CA ALA A 68 13.57 -2.85 3.69
C ALA A 68 14.06 -4.10 4.45
N ALA A 69 14.16 -3.99 5.77
CA ALA A 69 14.63 -5.05 6.66
C ALA A 69 13.73 -6.31 6.60
N THR A 70 14.22 -7.44 7.10
CA THR A 70 13.41 -8.65 7.32
C THR A 70 12.26 -8.36 8.30
N GLY A 71 11.07 -8.93 8.06
CA GLY A 71 9.88 -8.66 8.88
C GLY A 71 9.24 -7.26 8.69
N SER A 72 9.80 -6.39 7.85
CA SER A 72 9.29 -5.02 7.67
C SER A 72 7.91 -4.93 6.98
N GLY A 73 7.48 -5.99 6.30
CA GLY A 73 6.22 -6.04 5.54
C GLY A 73 6.40 -5.91 4.02
N LYS A 74 7.52 -6.39 3.46
CA LYS A 74 7.78 -6.37 2.00
C LYS A 74 6.67 -7.07 1.19
N THR A 75 6.15 -8.21 1.69
CA THR A 75 5.07 -8.96 1.05
C THR A 75 3.83 -8.11 0.83
N LEU A 76 3.43 -7.31 1.82
CA LEU A 76 2.28 -6.41 1.69
C LEU A 76 2.52 -5.34 0.63
N ALA A 77 3.76 -4.85 0.48
CA ALA A 77 4.12 -3.90 -0.58
C ALA A 77 3.89 -4.47 -1.99
N THR A 78 4.07 -5.79 -2.15
CA THR A 78 3.84 -6.51 -3.42
C THR A 78 2.36 -6.85 -3.65
N ILE A 79 1.60 -7.11 -2.58
CA ILE A 79 0.17 -7.48 -2.66
C ILE A 79 -0.72 -6.25 -2.93
N LEU A 80 -0.40 -5.10 -2.35
CA LEU A 80 -1.21 -3.88 -2.44
C LEU A 80 -1.60 -3.48 -3.89
N PRO A 81 -0.68 -3.46 -4.88
CA PRO A 81 -1.03 -3.14 -6.26
C PRO A 81 -2.03 -4.13 -6.88
N LEU A 82 -1.94 -5.41 -6.51
CA LEU A 82 -2.85 -6.45 -7.01
C LEU A 82 -4.24 -6.28 -6.44
N LEU A 83 -4.36 -5.84 -5.18
CA LEU A 83 -5.66 -5.53 -4.59
C LEU A 83 -6.38 -4.45 -5.38
N LEU A 84 -5.68 -3.49 -5.99
CA LEU A 84 -6.29 -2.43 -6.81
C LEU A 84 -6.37 -2.77 -8.29
N SER A 85 -5.72 -3.85 -8.74
CA SER A 85 -5.64 -4.24 -10.14
C SER A 85 -6.13 -5.69 -10.31
N PRO A 86 -7.44 -5.97 -10.20
CA PRO A 86 -7.97 -7.33 -10.19
C PRO A 86 -7.66 -8.14 -11.46
N ASN A 87 -7.37 -7.46 -12.58
CA ASN A 87 -7.06 -8.08 -13.87
C ASN A 87 -5.55 -8.25 -14.12
N LYS A 88 -4.70 -8.10 -13.10
CA LYS A 88 -3.26 -8.23 -13.22
C LYS A 88 -2.73 -9.39 -12.37
N THR A 89 -1.66 -10.01 -12.86
CA THR A 89 -0.93 -11.07 -12.16
C THR A 89 0.45 -10.55 -11.76
N ALA A 90 0.88 -10.79 -10.52
CA ALA A 90 2.27 -10.58 -10.13
C ALA A 90 3.06 -11.88 -10.28
N ILE A 91 4.25 -11.77 -10.88
CA ILE A 91 5.24 -12.83 -10.88
C ILE A 91 6.29 -12.44 -9.85
N THR A 92 6.50 -13.30 -8.85
CA THR A 92 7.54 -13.09 -7.83
C THR A 92 8.65 -14.11 -8.04
N VAL A 93 9.88 -13.62 -8.15
CA VAL A 93 11.09 -14.46 -8.22
C VAL A 93 11.86 -14.25 -6.93
N SER A 94 12.11 -15.33 -6.20
CA SER A 94 12.88 -15.33 -4.96
C SER A 94 13.87 -16.48 -4.97
N HIS A 95 15.08 -16.23 -4.47
CA HIS A 95 15.99 -17.31 -4.08
C HIS A 95 15.50 -17.90 -2.76
N LEU A 96 15.39 -19.23 -2.72
CA LEU A 96 15.16 -20.02 -1.51
C LEU A 96 16.48 -20.30 -0.81
#